data_AF-A0A931LKU2-F1
#
_entry.id   AF-A0A931LKU2-F1
#
_cell.length_a   1.000
_cell.length_b   1.000
_cell.length_c   1.000
_cell.angle_alpha   90.00
_cell.angle_beta   90.00
_cell.angle_gamma   90.00
#
_symmetry.space_group_name_H-M   'P 1'
#
loop_
_entity.id
_entity.type
_entity.pdbx_description
1 polymer ?
#
loop_
_entity_poly.entity_id
_entity_poly.type
_entity_poly.pdbx_seq_one_letter_code
_entity_poly.pdbx_strand_id
1 'polypeptide(L)'
;MFQTLNYLAGQWREEVKFTSSIDEMISHPCYQAIITIGIPAIPFLLKELQERPDHWFAALEAITGDDPVDPGDLGDIRKMTEAWLRWGQQHGY
;
A
#
# COMPACT_ATOMS: atom_id res chain seq x y z
N MET A 1 -13.78 5.72 -9.65
CA MET A 1 -12.57 4.95 -9.29
C MET A 1 -11.89 5.52 -8.06
N PHE A 2 -11.28 6.70 -8.12
CA PHE A 2 -10.54 7.27 -6.97
C PHE A 2 -11.38 7.57 -5.72
N GLN A 3 -12.66 7.93 -5.85
CA GLN A 3 -13.52 8.16 -4.68
C GLN A 3 -13.70 6.91 -3.81
N THR A 4 -13.83 5.73 -4.43
CA THR A 4 -13.93 4.45 -3.73
C THR A 4 -12.63 4.12 -2.99
N LEU A 5 -11.48 4.30 -3.65
CA LEU A 5 -10.17 4.07 -3.04
C LEU A 5 -9.92 4.99 -1.84
N ASN A 6 -10.23 6.29 -1.97
CA ASN A 6 -10.14 7.24 -0.86
C ASN A 6 -11.03 6.85 0.32
N TYR A 7 -12.28 6.44 0.04
CA TYR A 7 -13.19 5.98 1.08
C TYR A 7 -12.63 4.74 1.80
N LEU A 8 -12.21 3.72 1.07
CA LEU A 8 -11.66 2.49 1.64
C LEU A 8 -10.38 2.75 2.46
N ALA A 9 -9.45 3.54 1.93
CA ALA A 9 -8.21 3.89 2.62
C ALA A 9 -8.47 4.72 3.88
N GLY A 10 -9.43 5.65 3.82
CA GLY A 10 -9.85 6.44 4.97
C GLY A 10 -10.49 5.59 6.07
N GLN A 11 -11.43 4.70 5.72
CA GLN A 11 -12.06 3.79 6.69
C GLN A 11 -11.03 2.84 7.30
N TRP A 12 -10.22 2.19 6.47
CA TRP A 12 -9.13 1.33 6.93
C TRP A 12 -8.26 2.03 7.99
N ARG A 13 -7.78 3.24 7.67
CA ARG A 13 -6.89 3.99 8.56
C ARG A 13 -7.54 4.36 9.89
N GLU A 14 -8.82 4.74 9.87
CA GLU A 14 -9.53 5.07 11.12
C GLU A 14 -9.76 3.84 12.00
N GLU A 15 -10.01 2.68 11.39
CA GLU A 15 -10.29 1.43 12.09
C GLU A 15 -9.02 0.77 12.64
N VAL A 16 -7.88 0.87 11.94
CA VAL A 16 -6.61 0.24 12.35
C VAL A 16 -5.63 1.17 13.07
N LYS A 17 -5.97 2.44 13.31
CA LYS A 17 -5.04 3.43 13.91
C LYS A 17 -4.46 3.08 15.28
N PHE A 18 -5.11 2.16 16.02
CA PHE A 18 -4.64 1.67 17.32
C PHE A 18 -4.17 0.21 17.28
N THR A 19 -4.13 -0.38 16.09
CA THR A 19 -3.70 -1.76 15.87
C THR A 19 -2.19 -1.79 15.65
N SER A 20 -1.49 -2.59 16.43
CA SER A 20 -0.04 -2.83 16.27
C SER A 20 0.27 -4.12 15.49
N SER A 21 -0.76 -4.85 15.08
CA SER A 21 -0.65 -6.12 14.36
C SER A 21 -0.72 -5.88 12.84
N ILE A 22 0.41 -6.09 12.15
CA ILE A 22 0.47 -5.97 10.69
C ILE A 22 -0.50 -6.96 10.03
N ASP A 23 -0.59 -8.19 10.54
CA ASP A 23 -1.52 -9.21 10.03
C ASP A 23 -2.98 -8.75 10.09
N GLU A 24 -3.37 -8.06 11.17
CA GLU A 24 -4.73 -7.51 11.33
C GLU A 24 -4.97 -6.34 10.36
N MET A 25 -3.98 -5.48 10.17
CA MET A 25 -4.04 -4.36 9.22
C MET A 25 -4.23 -4.85 7.78
N ILE A 26 -3.48 -5.88 7.37
CA ILE A 26 -3.55 -6.46 6.02
C ILE A 26 -4.84 -7.25 5.82
N SER A 27 -5.31 -7.97 6.85
CA SER A 27 -6.54 -8.76 6.80
C SER A 27 -7.82 -7.92 6.82
N HIS A 28 -7.70 -6.61 7.06
CA HIS A 28 -8.84 -5.71 7.18
C HIS A 28 -9.70 -5.69 5.90
N PRO A 29 -11.04 -5.72 5.99
CA PRO A 29 -11.92 -5.78 4.81
C PRO A 29 -11.68 -4.65 3.79
N CYS A 30 -11.48 -3.42 4.25
CA CYS A 30 -11.17 -2.30 3.35
C CYS A 30 -9.82 -2.45 2.63
N TYR A 31 -8.82 -3.05 3.29
CA TYR A 31 -7.52 -3.33 2.68
C TYR A 31 -7.64 -4.38 1.58
N GLN A 32 -8.35 -5.48 1.87
CA GLN A 32 -8.64 -6.55 0.92
C GLN A 32 -9.50 -6.06 -0.26
N ALA A 33 -10.42 -5.12 -0.03
CA ALA A 33 -11.20 -4.49 -1.08
C ALA A 33 -10.32 -3.66 -2.03
N ILE A 34 -9.30 -2.97 -1.52
CA ILE A 34 -8.31 -2.26 -2.35
C ILE A 34 -7.51 -3.26 -3.20
N ILE A 35 -7.06 -4.38 -2.61
CA ILE A 35 -6.38 -5.46 -3.36
C ILE A 35 -7.28 -6.00 -4.48
N THR A 36 -8.56 -6.23 -4.18
CA THR A 36 -9.54 -6.77 -5.15
C THR A 36 -9.75 -5.83 -6.35
N ILE A 37 -9.59 -4.51 -6.18
CA ILE A 37 -9.62 -3.56 -7.30
C ILE A 37 -8.48 -3.84 -8.29
N GLY A 38 -7.33 -4.31 -7.81
CA GLY A 38 -6.20 -4.72 -8.63
C GLY A 38 -5.43 -3.53 -9.22
N ILE A 39 -4.90 -3.72 -10.43
CA ILE A 39 -4.01 -2.77 -11.15
C ILE A 39 -4.47 -1.30 -11.09
N PRO A 40 -5.78 -0.96 -11.25
CA PRO A 40 -6.24 0.42 -11.14
C PRO A 40 -5.98 1.12 -9.78
N ALA A 41 -5.67 0.37 -8.72
CA ALA A 41 -5.32 0.92 -7.41
C ALA A 41 -3.84 1.32 -7.29
N ILE A 42 -2.95 0.83 -8.15
CA ILE A 42 -1.50 1.07 -8.04
C ILE A 42 -1.14 2.58 -8.00
N PRO A 43 -1.62 3.43 -8.93
CA PRO A 43 -1.28 4.87 -8.89
C PRO A 43 -1.75 5.55 -7.59
N PHE A 44 -2.87 5.09 -7.04
CA PHE A 44 -3.40 5.61 -5.78
C PHE A 44 -2.53 5.20 -4.59
N LEU A 45 -2.15 3.92 -4.50
CA LEU A 45 -1.31 3.39 -3.42
C LEU A 45 0.09 4.01 -3.42
N LEU A 46 0.70 4.20 -4.59
CA LEU A 46 1.98 4.89 -4.73
C LEU A 46 1.87 6.35 -4.29
N LYS A 47 0.78 7.03 -4.65
CA LYS A 47 0.51 8.40 -4.19
C LYS A 47 0.35 8.46 -2.66
N GLU A 48 -0.39 7.52 -2.06
CA GLU A 48 -0.51 7.44 -0.60
C GLU A 48 0.86 7.27 0.06
N LEU A 49 1.72 6.38 -0.46
CA LEU A 49 3.09 6.23 0.04
C LEU A 49 3.91 7.52 -0.07
N GLN A 50 3.75 8.28 -1.15
CA GLN A 50 4.45 9.55 -1.33
C GLN A 50 3.98 10.64 -0.35
N GLU A 51 2.68 10.76 -0.11
CA GLU A 51 2.10 11.81 0.73
C GLU A 51 2.14 11.44 2.23
N ARG A 52 1.85 10.18 2.54
CA ARG A 52 1.78 9.64 3.90
C ARG A 52 2.16 8.15 3.88
N PRO A 53 3.47 7.84 4.02
CA PRO A 53 3.94 6.46 4.13
C PRO A 53 3.15 5.67 5.18
N ASP A 54 2.56 4.56 4.74
CA ASP A 54 1.69 3.69 5.53
C ASP A 54 1.87 2.24 5.03
N HIS A 55 1.19 1.27 5.63
CA HIS A 55 1.40 -0.16 5.35
C HIS A 55 0.80 -0.65 4.02
N TRP A 56 1.02 0.06 2.92
CA TRP A 56 0.52 -0.29 1.57
C TRP A 56 1.38 -1.29 0.80
N PHE A 57 2.54 -1.66 1.34
CA PHE A 57 3.51 -2.53 0.66
C PHE A 57 2.93 -3.90 0.29
N ALA A 58 2.22 -4.56 1.22
CA ALA A 58 1.60 -5.86 0.96
C ALA A 58 0.46 -5.76 -0.08
N ALA A 59 -0.27 -4.65 -0.13
CA ALA A 59 -1.27 -4.41 -1.16
C ALA A 59 -0.62 -4.26 -2.54
N LEU A 60 0.47 -3.50 -2.63
CA LEU A 60 1.22 -3.34 -3.87
C LEU A 60 1.79 -4.70 -4.34
N GLU A 61 2.46 -5.44 -3.47
CA GLU A 61 2.98 -6.78 -3.76
C GLU A 61 1.88 -7.74 -4.24
N ALA A 62 0.74 -7.79 -3.54
CA ALA A 62 -0.39 -8.65 -3.91
C ALA A 62 -0.99 -8.30 -5.29
N ILE A 63 -0.97 -7.02 -5.67
CA ILE A 63 -1.55 -6.55 -6.93
C ILE A 63 -0.56 -6.72 -8.09
N THR A 64 0.72 -6.42 -7.87
CA THR A 64 1.75 -6.39 -8.92
C THR A 64 2.44 -7.74 -9.10
N GLY A 65 2.52 -8.53 -8.04
CA GLY A 65 3.35 -9.73 -7.96
C GLY A 65 4.85 -9.46 -7.83
N ASP A 66 5.23 -8.18 -7.67
CA ASP A 66 6.62 -7.74 -7.51
C ASP A 66 6.93 -7.39 -6.05
N ASP A 67 8.19 -7.60 -5.64
CA ASP A 67 8.74 -7.08 -4.39
C ASP A 67 10.07 -6.35 -4.68
N PRO A 68 10.06 -5.01 -4.82
CA PRO A 68 11.26 -4.23 -5.09
C PRO A 68 12.07 -3.92 -3.82
N VAL A 69 11.61 -4.33 -2.63
CA VAL A 69 12.26 -3.99 -1.36
C VAL A 69 13.44 -4.92 -1.12
N ASP A 70 14.61 -4.35 -0.80
CA ASP A 70 15.76 -5.16 -0.38
C ASP A 70 15.46 -5.84 0.97
N PRO A 71 15.77 -7.13 1.16
CA PRO A 71 15.56 -7.81 2.44
C PRO A 71 16.20 -7.11 3.65
N GLY A 72 17.31 -6.39 3.46
CA GLY A 72 17.98 -5.61 4.50
C GLY A 72 17.26 -4.33 4.90
N ASP A 73 16.28 -3.90 4.10
CA ASP A 73 15.47 -2.69 4.32
C ASP A 73 14.06 -2.99 4.87
N LEU A 74 13.73 -4.28 5.07
CA LEU A 74 12.46 -4.69 5.67
C LEU A 74 12.27 -4.06 7.06
N GLY A 75 11.12 -3.40 7.25
CA GLY A 75 10.78 -2.68 8.47
C GLY A 75 11.21 -1.21 8.49
N ASP A 76 12.05 -0.77 7.54
CA ASP A 76 12.33 0.65 7.33
C ASP A 76 11.33 1.24 6.34
N ILE A 77 10.22 1.77 6.87
CA ILE A 77 9.11 2.35 6.08
C ILE A 77 9.61 3.36 5.04
N ARG A 78 10.68 4.13 5.33
CA ARG A 78 11.20 5.13 4.39
C ARG A 78 11.84 4.46 3.19
N LYS A 79 12.75 3.52 3.43
CA LYS A 79 13.43 2.79 2.35
C LYS A 79 12.49 1.93 1.54
N MET A 80 11.55 1.26 2.21
CA MET A 80 10.48 0.50 1.54
C MET A 80 9.64 1.41 0.64
N THR A 81 9.29 2.61 1.11
CA THR A 81 8.59 3.63 0.30
C THR A 81 9.42 4.05 -0.92
N GLU A 82 10.70 4.35 -0.73
CA GLU A 82 11.59 4.74 -1.83
C GLU A 82 11.71 3.64 -2.90
N ALA A 83 11.82 2.38 -2.49
CA ALA A 83 11.87 1.23 -3.39
C ALA A 83 10.59 1.12 -4.24
N TRP A 84 9.42 1.23 -3.61
CA TRP A 84 8.13 1.17 -4.31
C TRP A 84 7.88 2.39 -5.22
N LEU A 85 8.26 3.60 -4.80
CA LEU A 85 8.16 4.79 -5.64
C LEU A 85 9.08 4.70 -6.86
N ARG A 86 10.31 4.19 -6.69
CA ARG A 86 11.23 3.93 -7.81
C ARG A 86 10.66 2.87 -8.75
N TRP A 87 10.13 1.77 -8.21
CA TRP A 87 9.46 0.74 -9.01
C TRP A 87 8.30 1.35 -9.82
N GLY A 88 7.49 2.20 -9.20
CA GLY A 88 6.38 2.90 -9.86
C GLY A 88 6.85 3.72 -11.06
N GLN A 89 7.89 4.55 -10.87
CA GLN A 89 8.47 5.36 -11.93
C GLN A 89 9.03 4.51 -13.09
N GLN A 90 9.65 3.37 -12.80
CA GLN A 90 10.18 2.46 -13.82
C GLN A 90 9.09 1.77 -14.65
N HIS A 91 7.90 1.60 -14.07
CA HIS A 91 6.74 0.98 -14.73
C HIS A 91 5.73 1.98 -15.30
N GLY A 92 6.01 3.28 -15.18
CA GLY A 92 5.19 4.35 -15.77
C GLY A 92 3.99 4.79 -14.93
N TYR A 93 4.06 4.61 -13.61
CA TYR A 93 3.07 5.10 -12.64
C TYR A 93 3.39 6.49 -12.08
#